data_AF-A0A2E4XLZ1-F1
#
_entry.id   AF-A0A2E4XLZ1-F1
#
_cell.length_a   1.000
_cell.length_b   1.000
_cell.length_c   1.000
_cell.angle_alpha   90.00
_cell.angle_beta   90.00
_cell.angle_gamma   90.00
#
_symmetry.space_group_name_H-M   'P 1'
#
loop_
_entity.id
_entity.type
_entity.pdbx_description
1 polymer ?
#
loop_
_entity_poly.entity_id
_entity_poly.type
_entity_poly.pdbx_seq_one_letter_code
_entity_poly.pdbx_strand_id
1 'polypeptide(L)'
;IKALHKEIKELYNIDPPKPDFVSVHYWNEGVHFWKPGYDINQVSKDIIKPIQDKEIYICGETFSKKQGWIEGSLDSCYNLLQLLPLGYQVVTDKLLCDEKQVSPKEITDIDLKDVEDIDDDKFTIDEVLKHDDWIIMEVDGEKVIYDISKWIPQHPGGSAIYNGIEANMYYKDKSIQPQSPTDLFNSVHHHKKNNAFQKYIENKNNLVIRIGVLIS
;
A
#
# COMPACT_ATOMS: atom_id res chain seq x y z
N ILE A 1 35.29 16.30 -14.63
CA ILE A 1 35.45 17.60 -13.92
C ILE A 1 35.11 18.79 -14.82
N LYS A 2 35.81 19.03 -15.95
CA LYS A 2 35.49 20.18 -16.84
C LYS A 2 34.02 20.23 -17.27
N ALA A 3 33.46 19.09 -17.70
CA ALA A 3 32.04 18.99 -18.03
C ALA A 3 31.15 19.32 -16.82
N LEU A 4 31.39 18.70 -15.66
CA LEU A 4 30.64 18.95 -14.43
C LEU A 4 30.67 20.44 -14.01
N HIS A 5 31.82 21.11 -14.11
CA HIS A 5 31.95 22.54 -13.81
C HIS A 5 31.18 23.41 -14.80
N LYS A 6 31.23 23.06 -16.09
CA LYS A 6 30.46 23.74 -17.13
C LYS A 6 28.95 23.65 -16.83
N GLU A 7 28.43 22.46 -16.55
CA GLU A 7 27.01 22.26 -16.24
C GLU A 7 26.57 23.02 -14.98
N ILE A 8 27.38 23.00 -13.90
CA ILE A 8 27.08 23.78 -12.68
C ILE A 8 27.02 25.29 -12.99
N LYS A 9 27.97 25.79 -13.79
CA LYS A 9 27.98 27.21 -14.18
C LYS A 9 26.77 27.58 -15.01
N GLU A 10 26.36 26.73 -15.95
CA GLU A 10 25.18 26.98 -16.79
C GLU A 10 23.87 26.92 -15.99
N LEU A 11 23.73 25.98 -15.05
CA LEU A 11 22.52 25.80 -14.24
C LEU A 11 22.37 26.88 -13.15
N TYR A 12 23.47 27.27 -12.51
CA TYR A 12 23.44 28.08 -11.29
C TYR A 12 24.16 29.43 -11.42
N ASN A 13 24.80 29.72 -12.56
CA ASN A 13 25.59 30.93 -12.79
C ASN A 13 26.69 31.18 -11.75
N ILE A 14 27.32 30.11 -11.28
CA ILE A 14 28.46 30.15 -10.35
C ILE A 14 29.69 29.51 -10.99
N ASP A 15 30.88 29.97 -10.61
CA ASP A 15 32.14 29.31 -10.96
C ASP A 15 32.54 28.35 -9.83
N PRO A 16 32.26 27.03 -9.94
CA PRO A 16 32.54 26.09 -8.86
C PRO A 16 34.05 25.95 -8.62
N PRO A 17 34.49 25.86 -7.34
CA PRO A 17 35.89 25.61 -7.01
C PRO A 17 36.33 24.22 -7.47
N LYS A 18 37.64 23.99 -7.52
CA LYS A 18 38.17 22.65 -7.80
C LYS A 18 37.78 21.69 -6.68
N PRO A 19 37.20 20.51 -6.97
CA PRO A 19 36.84 19.54 -5.94
C PRO A 19 38.10 18.91 -5.34
N ASP A 20 38.06 18.64 -4.04
CA ASP A 20 39.13 17.93 -3.32
C ASP A 20 39.19 16.45 -3.70
N PHE A 21 38.03 15.86 -3.94
CA PHE A 21 37.89 14.46 -4.34
C PHE A 21 36.70 14.27 -5.29
N VAL A 22 36.85 13.34 -6.22
CA VAL A 22 35.78 12.92 -7.13
C VAL A 22 35.77 11.41 -7.18
N SER A 23 34.61 10.82 -6.88
CA SER A 23 34.34 9.41 -7.17
C SER A 23 33.19 9.30 -8.16
N VAL A 24 33.30 8.34 -9.08
CA VAL A 24 32.31 8.08 -10.12
C VAL A 24 32.01 6.59 -10.10
N HIS A 25 30.74 6.26 -9.96
CA HIS A 25 30.26 4.88 -9.99
C HIS A 25 29.21 4.78 -11.10
N TYR A 26 29.55 4.05 -12.16
CA TYR A 26 28.63 3.79 -13.26
C TYR A 26 28.00 2.42 -13.08
N TRP A 27 26.69 2.42 -12.82
CA TRP A 27 25.88 1.21 -12.69
C TRP A 27 25.07 1.06 -13.98
N ASN A 28 25.61 0.31 -14.95
CA ASN A 28 24.94 0.08 -16.24
C ASN A 28 23.53 -0.54 -16.06
N GLU A 29 23.37 -1.39 -15.05
CA GLU A 29 22.11 -2.03 -14.65
C GLU A 29 21.84 -1.76 -13.16
N GLY A 30 21.87 -0.48 -12.76
CA GLY A 30 21.74 -0.09 -11.35
C GLY A 30 20.33 -0.23 -10.77
N VAL A 31 19.32 -0.35 -11.63
CA VAL A 31 17.91 -0.48 -11.28
C VAL A 31 17.20 -1.26 -12.38
N HIS A 32 16.16 -2.01 -12.02
CA HIS A 32 15.37 -2.81 -12.95
C HIS A 32 13.95 -2.26 -13.05
N PHE A 33 13.31 -2.42 -14.20
CA PHE A 33 11.91 -2.06 -14.38
C PHE A 33 11.15 -3.14 -15.15
N TRP A 34 9.89 -3.35 -14.77
CA TRP A 34 9.00 -4.22 -15.52
C TRP A 34 8.82 -3.72 -16.96
N LYS A 35 9.03 -4.62 -17.91
CA LYS A 35 8.71 -4.35 -19.31
C LYS A 35 7.19 -4.32 -19.49
N PRO A 36 6.67 -3.53 -20.45
CA PRO A 36 5.24 -3.55 -20.76
C PRO A 36 4.74 -4.95 -21.12
N GLY A 37 3.49 -5.26 -20.74
CA GLY A 37 2.81 -6.51 -21.10
C GLY A 37 3.02 -7.68 -20.14
N TYR A 38 3.82 -7.51 -19.08
CA TYR A 38 3.98 -8.53 -18.03
C TYR A 38 2.95 -8.34 -16.91
N ASP A 39 2.40 -9.45 -16.41
CA ASP A 39 1.64 -9.45 -15.16
C ASP A 39 2.61 -9.48 -13.98
N ILE A 40 2.80 -8.31 -13.37
CA ILE A 40 3.71 -8.10 -12.24
C ILE A 40 3.34 -9.01 -11.06
N ASN A 41 2.04 -9.19 -10.78
CA ASN A 41 1.59 -9.98 -9.64
C ASN A 41 1.88 -11.46 -9.84
N GLN A 42 1.74 -11.94 -11.07
CA GLN A 42 2.05 -13.33 -11.41
C GLN A 42 3.57 -13.57 -11.37
N VAL A 43 4.34 -12.79 -12.13
CA VAL A 43 5.79 -13.05 -12.28
C VAL A 43 6.53 -12.88 -10.95
N SER A 44 6.18 -11.86 -10.16
CA SER A 44 6.82 -11.64 -8.85
C SER A 44 6.57 -12.78 -7.85
N LYS A 45 5.46 -13.52 -7.97
CA LYS A 45 5.18 -14.70 -7.14
C LYS A 45 5.94 -15.92 -7.65
N ASP A 46 5.87 -16.18 -8.96
CA ASP A 46 6.46 -17.38 -9.56
C ASP A 46 7.98 -17.40 -9.46
N ILE A 47 8.61 -16.22 -9.60
CA ILE A 47 10.07 -16.11 -9.62
C ILE A 47 10.70 -16.37 -8.25
N ILE A 48 9.95 -16.28 -7.14
CA ILE A 48 10.50 -16.52 -5.80
C ILE A 48 11.04 -17.94 -5.67
N LYS A 49 10.36 -18.93 -6.25
CA LYS A 49 10.83 -20.31 -6.37
C LYS A 49 10.68 -20.79 -7.81
N PRO A 50 11.62 -20.43 -8.70
CA PRO A 50 11.46 -20.68 -10.14
C PRO A 50 11.58 -22.17 -10.51
N ILE A 51 12.16 -22.98 -9.62
CA ILE A 51 12.36 -24.42 -9.81
C ILE A 51 11.74 -25.15 -8.61
N GLN A 52 10.55 -25.73 -8.81
CA GLN A 52 9.71 -26.22 -7.71
C GLN A 52 10.32 -27.38 -6.91
N ASP A 53 11.07 -28.26 -7.58
CA ASP A 53 11.72 -29.43 -7.00
C ASP A 53 13.08 -29.14 -6.36
N LYS A 54 13.51 -27.87 -6.35
CA LYS A 54 14.80 -27.45 -5.76
C LYS A 54 14.59 -26.35 -4.74
N GLU A 55 15.40 -26.39 -3.68
CA GLU A 55 15.45 -25.35 -2.65
C GLU A 55 16.32 -24.17 -3.13
N ILE A 56 15.98 -23.63 -4.30
CA ILE A 56 16.62 -22.46 -4.91
C ILE A 56 15.58 -21.35 -5.00
N TYR A 57 15.92 -20.21 -4.42
CA TYR A 57 15.01 -19.09 -4.28
C TYR A 57 15.64 -17.81 -4.84
N ILE A 58 14.79 -16.93 -5.36
CA ILE A 58 15.19 -15.61 -5.84
C ILE A 58 14.46 -14.56 -4.99
N CYS A 59 15.24 -13.67 -4.41
CA CYS A 59 14.72 -12.48 -3.75
C CYS A 59 15.56 -11.25 -4.13
N GLY A 60 14.96 -10.08 -4.02
CA GLY A 60 15.61 -8.79 -4.28
C GLY A 60 14.73 -7.83 -5.06
N GLU A 61 15.31 -6.68 -5.43
CA GLU A 61 14.59 -5.57 -6.07
C GLU A 61 14.06 -5.92 -7.46
N THR A 62 14.81 -6.70 -8.25
CA THR A 62 14.61 -6.86 -9.70
C THR A 62 13.20 -7.29 -10.10
N PHE A 63 12.59 -8.20 -9.33
CA PHE A 63 11.24 -8.71 -9.58
C PHE A 63 10.25 -8.31 -8.49
N SER A 64 10.55 -7.22 -7.77
CA SER A 64 9.66 -6.67 -6.76
C SER A 64 8.58 -5.77 -7.36
N LYS A 65 7.59 -5.40 -6.54
CA LYS A 65 6.57 -4.39 -6.89
C LYS A 65 7.03 -2.95 -6.63
N LYS A 66 8.15 -2.77 -5.93
CA LYS A 66 8.74 -1.48 -5.53
C LYS A 66 10.17 -1.35 -6.08
N GLN A 67 10.30 -1.53 -7.39
CA GLN A 67 11.57 -1.45 -8.13
C GLN A 67 12.25 -0.07 -7.96
N GLY A 68 13.57 -0.06 -7.92
CA GLY A 68 14.42 1.11 -7.67
C GLY A 68 14.61 1.47 -6.20
N TRP A 69 13.97 0.75 -5.28
CA TRP A 69 13.97 1.08 -3.86
C TRP A 69 14.35 -0.12 -2.98
N ILE A 70 14.84 0.15 -1.78
CA ILE A 70 15.26 -0.88 -0.83
C ILE A 70 14.07 -1.70 -0.33
N GLU A 71 12.90 -1.06 -0.20
CA GLU A 71 11.63 -1.66 0.20
C GLU A 71 11.25 -2.81 -0.74
N GLY A 72 11.53 -2.69 -2.04
CA GLY A 72 11.30 -3.78 -3.00
C GLY A 72 12.14 -5.02 -2.71
N SER A 73 13.41 -4.82 -2.32
CA SER A 73 14.28 -5.92 -1.89
C SER A 73 13.80 -6.56 -0.59
N LEU A 74 13.44 -5.73 0.40
CA LEU A 74 12.98 -6.19 1.71
C LEU A 74 11.66 -6.96 1.61
N ASP A 75 10.67 -6.43 0.87
CA ASP A 75 9.38 -7.08 0.64
C ASP A 75 9.56 -8.46 -0.03
N SER A 76 10.46 -8.54 -1.02
CA SER A 76 10.78 -9.81 -1.68
C SER A 76 11.43 -10.82 -0.71
N CYS A 77 12.32 -10.38 0.16
CA CYS A 77 12.91 -11.22 1.21
C CYS A 77 11.85 -11.70 2.22
N TYR A 78 10.92 -10.83 2.64
CA TYR A 78 9.84 -11.22 3.55
C TYR A 78 8.91 -12.27 2.94
N ASN A 79 8.55 -12.13 1.67
CA ASN A 79 7.75 -13.14 0.96
C ASN A 79 8.48 -14.49 0.90
N LEU A 80 9.80 -14.49 0.67
CA LEU A 80 10.59 -15.72 0.70
C LEU A 80 10.60 -16.37 2.10
N LEU A 81 10.83 -15.59 3.15
CA LEU A 81 10.88 -16.12 4.53
C LEU A 81 9.59 -16.85 4.92
N GLN A 82 8.43 -16.39 4.44
CA GLN A 82 7.14 -17.06 4.67
C GLN A 82 7.01 -18.43 4.00
N LEU A 83 7.78 -18.71 2.94
CA LEU A 83 7.78 -20.00 2.26
C LEU A 83 8.72 -21.02 2.90
N LEU A 84 9.67 -20.55 3.71
CA LEU A 84 10.67 -21.42 4.31
C LEU A 84 10.14 -21.95 5.65
N PRO A 85 10.34 -23.25 5.94
CA PRO A 85 9.96 -23.86 7.22
C PRO A 85 10.98 -23.48 8.33
N LEU A 86 11.27 -22.19 8.44
CA LEU A 86 12.15 -21.64 9.45
C LEU A 86 11.34 -21.34 10.71
N GLY A 87 11.81 -21.79 11.86
CA GLY A 87 11.26 -21.35 13.14
C GLY A 87 11.68 -19.91 13.39
N TYR A 88 10.86 -18.95 12.95
CA TYR A 88 11.07 -17.53 13.24
C TYR A 88 9.88 -16.95 14.00
N GLN A 89 10.16 -15.98 14.86
CA GLN A 89 9.16 -15.18 15.52
C GLN A 89 9.18 -13.80 14.88
N VAL A 90 8.03 -13.36 14.36
CA VAL A 90 7.86 -11.96 13.96
C VAL A 90 7.77 -11.13 15.23
N VAL A 91 8.79 -10.30 15.47
CA VAL A 91 8.81 -9.38 16.61
C VAL A 91 8.45 -8.00 16.07
N THR A 92 7.31 -7.47 16.51
CA THR A 92 6.93 -6.08 16.26
C THR A 92 7.51 -5.21 17.38
N ASP A 93 8.82 -4.94 17.31
CA ASP A 93 9.38 -3.92 18.17
C ASP A 93 8.81 -2.55 17.76
N LYS A 94 8.03 -1.93 18.63
CA LYS A 94 7.39 -0.61 18.41
C LYS A 94 8.38 0.56 18.40
N LEU A 95 9.68 0.29 18.31
CA LEU A 95 10.72 1.30 18.29
C LEU A 95 11.31 1.38 16.89
N LEU A 96 10.84 2.41 16.17
CA LEU A 96 11.36 3.03 14.96
C LEU A 96 10.93 2.37 13.62
N CYS A 97 10.33 3.22 12.78
CA CYS A 97 9.81 2.99 11.43
C CYS A 97 8.37 2.44 11.38
N ASP A 98 7.43 3.38 11.26
CA ASP A 98 6.05 3.15 10.85
C ASP A 98 6.00 2.35 9.54
N GLU A 99 5.33 1.19 9.58
CA GLU A 99 4.40 0.63 8.58
C GLU A 99 4.08 -0.83 8.97
N LYS A 100 2.82 -1.11 9.31
CA LYS A 100 2.35 -2.46 9.63
C LYS A 100 2.22 -3.28 8.35
N GLN A 101 2.98 -4.38 8.25
CA GLN A 101 2.70 -5.46 7.31
C GLN A 101 1.88 -6.56 8.00
N VAL A 102 0.72 -6.90 7.45
CA VAL A 102 -0.09 -8.06 7.85
C VAL A 102 0.29 -9.25 6.96
N SER A 103 0.56 -10.39 7.59
CA SER A 103 0.92 -11.66 6.94
C SER A 103 -0.25 -12.27 6.12
N PRO A 104 0.01 -12.99 5.02
CA PRO A 104 -1.04 -13.63 4.23
C PRO A 104 -1.66 -14.81 4.99
N LYS A 105 -2.99 -14.80 5.19
CA LYS A 105 -3.75 -16.02 5.42
C LYS A 105 -4.25 -16.54 4.07
N GLU A 106 -3.94 -17.79 3.77
CA GLU A 106 -4.58 -18.53 2.67
C GLU A 106 -6.10 -18.58 2.90
N ILE A 107 -6.88 -18.23 1.88
CA ILE A 107 -8.32 -18.48 1.85
C ILE A 107 -8.65 -19.18 0.54
N THR A 108 -8.99 -20.44 0.69
CA THR A 108 -9.65 -21.30 -0.30
C THR A 108 -11.02 -20.73 -0.66
N ASP A 109 -11.42 -20.89 -1.92
CA ASP A 109 -12.71 -20.47 -2.47
C ASP A 109 -13.89 -20.81 -1.54
N ILE A 110 -14.59 -19.78 -1.04
CA ILE A 110 -15.86 -19.93 -0.30
C ILE A 110 -16.98 -19.38 -1.18
N ASP A 111 -18.00 -20.23 -1.33
CA ASP A 111 -19.20 -20.05 -2.13
C ASP A 111 -20.01 -18.82 -1.65
N LEU A 112 -20.46 -18.00 -2.60
CA LEU A 112 -21.03 -16.65 -2.42
C LEU A 112 -22.44 -16.61 -1.80
N LYS A 113 -22.83 -17.58 -0.97
CA LYS A 113 -24.20 -17.67 -0.43
C LYS A 113 -24.36 -17.34 1.04
N ASP A 114 -23.28 -17.27 1.81
CA ASP A 114 -23.35 -17.18 3.28
C ASP A 114 -22.60 -15.96 3.86
N VAL A 115 -22.72 -14.77 3.26
CA VAL A 115 -22.35 -13.52 3.98
C VAL A 115 -23.61 -13.03 4.69
N GLU A 116 -23.77 -13.45 5.94
CA GLU A 116 -24.80 -12.91 6.85
C GLU A 116 -24.64 -11.39 7.00
N ASP A 117 -25.76 -10.67 6.96
CA ASP A 117 -25.82 -9.22 7.18
C ASP A 117 -25.45 -8.90 8.63
N ILE A 118 -24.19 -8.50 8.87
CA ILE A 118 -23.74 -7.96 10.18
C ILE A 118 -24.12 -6.47 10.20
N ASP A 119 -25.34 -6.17 10.67
CA ASP A 119 -25.93 -4.84 10.44
C ASP A 119 -25.85 -3.84 11.63
N ASP A 120 -25.52 -4.25 12.86
CA ASP A 120 -25.81 -3.40 14.04
C ASP A 120 -24.64 -3.08 15.00
N ASP A 121 -23.41 -3.52 14.71
CA ASP A 121 -22.31 -3.25 15.62
C ASP A 121 -21.95 -1.75 15.62
N LYS A 122 -21.77 -1.21 16.82
CA LYS A 122 -21.53 0.22 17.07
C LYS A 122 -20.13 0.43 17.63
N PHE A 123 -19.37 1.34 17.04
CA PHE A 123 -17.98 1.58 17.40
C PHE A 123 -17.73 3.04 17.75
N THR A 124 -16.84 3.28 18.70
CA THR A 124 -16.28 4.61 18.97
C THR A 124 -15.17 4.95 17.99
N ILE A 125 -14.88 6.24 17.82
CA ILE A 125 -13.78 6.66 16.93
C ILE A 125 -12.42 6.12 17.39
N ASP A 126 -12.20 6.00 18.71
CA ASP A 126 -10.96 5.43 19.24
C ASP A 126 -10.82 3.93 18.96
N GLU A 127 -11.92 3.20 18.78
CA GLU A 127 -11.88 1.81 18.35
C GLU A 127 -11.56 1.71 16.86
N VAL A 128 -12.23 2.50 16.02
CA VAL A 128 -11.99 2.51 14.58
C VAL A 128 -10.53 2.88 14.27
N LEU A 129 -9.97 3.87 14.96
CA LEU A 129 -8.59 4.31 14.75
C LEU A 129 -7.51 3.27 15.17
N LYS A 130 -7.89 2.15 15.80
CA LYS A 130 -6.95 1.03 16.06
C LYS A 130 -6.71 0.19 14.81
N HIS A 131 -7.60 0.28 13.82
CA HIS A 131 -7.61 -0.48 12.58
C HIS A 131 -7.08 0.38 11.43
N ASP A 132 -6.09 -0.14 10.72
CA ASP A 132 -5.46 0.45 9.54
C ASP A 132 -6.06 -0.04 8.22
N ASP A 133 -7.12 -0.84 8.32
CA ASP A 133 -7.89 -1.42 7.23
C ASP A 133 -9.38 -1.06 7.29
N TRP A 134 -9.76 -0.15 8.19
CA TRP A 134 -11.14 0.33 8.32
C TRP A 134 -11.28 1.76 7.81
N ILE A 135 -12.37 2.03 7.11
CA ILE A 135 -12.70 3.36 6.60
C ILE A 135 -14.13 3.74 6.94
N ILE A 136 -14.32 4.98 7.38
CA ILE A 136 -15.64 5.54 7.68
C ILE A 136 -16.16 6.28 6.44
N MET A 137 -17.28 5.85 5.89
CA MET A 137 -17.95 6.51 4.79
C MET A 137 -19.32 7.03 5.22
N GLU A 138 -19.67 8.24 4.80
CA GLU A 138 -20.98 8.83 5.05
C GLU A 138 -21.96 8.39 3.96
N VAL A 139 -22.91 7.54 4.34
CA VAL A 139 -23.92 6.97 3.45
C VAL A 139 -25.28 7.33 4.03
N ASP A 140 -26.10 8.05 3.25
CA ASP A 140 -27.44 8.51 3.65
C ASP A 140 -27.50 9.23 5.01
N GLY A 141 -26.42 9.94 5.38
CA GLY A 141 -26.30 10.69 6.63
C GLY A 141 -25.79 9.87 7.83
N GLU A 142 -25.59 8.56 7.67
CA GLU A 142 -24.97 7.69 8.66
C GLU A 142 -23.48 7.53 8.41
N LYS A 143 -22.71 7.36 9.49
CA LYS A 143 -21.27 7.12 9.43
C LYS A 143 -21.04 5.62 9.48
N VAL A 144 -20.99 5.01 8.31
CA VAL A 144 -20.86 3.56 8.15
C VAL A 144 -19.39 3.19 8.11
N ILE A 145 -19.03 2.13 8.82
CA ILE A 145 -17.67 1.63 8.91
C ILE A 145 -17.54 0.41 8.00
N TYR A 146 -16.50 0.43 7.17
CA TYR A 146 -16.19 -0.65 6.24
C TYR A 146 -14.79 -1.21 6.50
N ASP A 147 -14.69 -2.53 6.52
CA ASP A 147 -13.43 -3.26 6.38
C ASP A 147 -13.06 -3.30 4.90
N ILE A 148 -11.90 -2.73 4.58
CA ILE A 148 -11.33 -2.65 3.24
C ILE A 148 -10.02 -3.44 3.11
N SER A 149 -9.72 -4.34 4.06
CA SER A 149 -8.52 -5.19 4.06
C SER A 149 -8.32 -5.93 2.73
N LYS A 150 -9.42 -6.43 2.15
CA LYS A 150 -9.42 -7.11 0.84
C LYS A 150 -9.27 -6.14 -0.34
N TRP A 151 -9.65 -4.88 -0.18
CA TRP A 151 -9.60 -3.89 -1.24
C TRP A 151 -8.24 -3.20 -1.36
N ILE A 152 -7.57 -2.93 -0.23
CA ILE A 152 -6.23 -2.32 -0.15
C ILE A 152 -5.23 -2.90 -1.17
N PRO A 153 -4.98 -4.22 -1.25
CA PRO A 153 -3.94 -4.77 -2.12
C PRO A 153 -4.21 -4.64 -3.63
N GLN A 154 -5.44 -4.36 -4.01
CA GLN A 154 -5.90 -4.29 -5.41
C GLN A 154 -6.51 -2.93 -5.77
N HIS A 155 -6.41 -1.96 -4.87
CA HIS A 155 -6.91 -0.62 -5.11
C HIS A 155 -6.15 0.04 -6.28
N PRO A 156 -6.84 0.52 -7.34
CA PRO A 156 -6.18 1.09 -8.52
C PRO A 156 -5.33 2.33 -8.24
N GLY A 157 -5.61 3.05 -7.15
CA GLY A 157 -4.81 4.20 -6.70
C GLY A 157 -3.59 3.81 -5.85
N GLY A 158 -3.31 2.52 -5.67
CA GLY A 158 -2.22 2.03 -4.84
C GLY A 158 -2.32 2.55 -3.40
N SER A 159 -1.20 3.06 -2.88
CA SER A 159 -1.07 3.58 -1.52
C SER A 159 -1.95 4.80 -1.22
N ALA A 160 -2.53 5.47 -2.21
CA ALA A 160 -3.43 6.59 -1.99
C ALA A 160 -4.70 6.21 -1.17
N ILE A 161 -5.02 4.91 -1.05
CA ILE A 161 -6.11 4.44 -0.19
C ILE A 161 -5.87 4.75 1.29
N TYR A 162 -4.61 4.76 1.74
CA TYR A 162 -4.26 5.04 3.13
C TYR A 162 -4.60 6.47 3.54
N ASN A 163 -4.54 7.42 2.61
CA ASN A 163 -5.01 8.79 2.88
C ASN A 163 -6.50 8.83 3.28
N GLY A 164 -7.31 7.91 2.73
CA GLY A 164 -8.72 7.76 3.11
C GLY A 164 -8.88 7.17 4.52
N ILE A 165 -8.03 6.20 4.89
CA ILE A 165 -8.02 5.59 6.22
C ILE A 165 -7.56 6.60 7.27
N GLU A 166 -6.46 7.31 7.02
CA GLU A 166 -5.95 8.37 7.90
C GLU A 166 -6.98 9.48 8.11
N ALA A 167 -7.80 9.75 7.09
CA ALA A 167 -8.85 10.74 7.16
C ALA A 167 -9.96 10.42 8.18
N ASN A 168 -10.03 9.18 8.70
CA ASN A 168 -10.91 8.85 9.83
C ASN A 168 -10.65 9.77 11.04
N MET A 169 -9.43 10.31 11.19
CA MET A 169 -9.08 11.28 12.23
C MET A 169 -9.98 12.52 12.24
N TYR A 170 -10.62 12.86 11.12
CA TYR A 170 -11.63 13.91 11.03
C TYR A 170 -12.73 13.76 12.10
N TYR A 171 -13.13 12.53 12.40
CA TYR A 171 -14.19 12.25 13.38
C TYR A 171 -13.69 12.29 14.83
N LYS A 172 -12.38 12.42 15.05
CA LYS A 172 -11.77 12.63 16.37
C LYS A 172 -11.38 14.09 16.58
N ASP A 173 -10.68 14.68 15.62
CA ASP A 173 -10.20 16.05 15.69
C ASP A 173 -10.11 16.69 14.29
N LYS A 174 -11.07 17.57 14.01
CA LYS A 174 -11.15 18.30 12.74
C LYS A 174 -10.04 19.33 12.54
N SER A 175 -9.35 19.73 13.62
CA SER A 175 -8.21 20.65 13.53
C SER A 175 -6.95 19.96 13.01
N ILE A 176 -6.81 18.66 13.28
CA ILE A 176 -5.71 17.82 12.80
C ILE A 176 -6.01 17.38 11.35
N GLN A 177 -7.23 16.89 11.12
CA GLN A 177 -7.67 16.43 9.81
C GLN A 177 -8.98 17.12 9.42
N PRO A 178 -8.95 18.13 8.52
CA PRO A 178 -10.11 18.97 8.22
C PRO A 178 -11.12 18.35 7.24
N GLN A 179 -10.74 17.28 6.52
CA GLN A 179 -11.57 16.62 5.53
C GLN A 179 -11.88 15.19 5.96
N SER A 180 -13.14 14.78 5.84
CA SER A 180 -13.56 13.40 6.08
C SER A 180 -13.04 12.46 4.99
N PRO A 181 -13.01 11.13 5.22
CA PRO A 181 -12.72 10.16 4.17
C PRO A 181 -13.66 10.30 2.97
N THR A 182 -14.94 10.60 3.22
CA THR A 182 -15.95 10.81 2.19
C THR A 182 -15.66 12.05 1.35
N ASP A 183 -15.23 13.15 1.96
CA ASP A 183 -14.84 14.36 1.25
C ASP A 183 -13.63 14.11 0.34
N LEU A 184 -12.62 13.43 0.87
CA LEU A 184 -11.44 13.05 0.09
C LEU A 184 -11.82 12.14 -1.07
N PHE A 185 -12.63 11.11 -0.82
CA PHE A 185 -13.11 10.19 -1.85
C PHE A 185 -13.82 10.94 -2.98
N ASN A 186 -14.71 11.87 -2.63
CA ASN A 186 -15.51 12.65 -3.57
C ASN A 186 -14.70 13.73 -4.31
N SER A 187 -13.55 14.14 -3.78
CA SER A 187 -12.65 15.09 -4.45
C SER A 187 -11.91 14.48 -5.65
N VAL A 188 -11.77 13.15 -5.69
CA VAL A 188 -11.04 12.45 -6.76
C VAL A 188 -11.90 12.31 -8.03
N HIS A 189 -11.48 12.97 -9.11
CA HIS A 189 -12.20 12.96 -10.39
C HIS A 189 -12.44 11.53 -10.95
N HIS A 190 -11.47 10.63 -10.81
CA HIS A 190 -11.58 9.27 -11.29
C HIS A 190 -12.63 8.43 -10.54
N HIS A 191 -12.91 8.72 -9.27
CA HIS A 191 -13.94 8.02 -8.52
C HIS A 191 -15.35 8.35 -9.05
N LYS A 192 -15.60 9.63 -9.35
CA LYS A 192 -16.84 10.10 -9.96
C LYS A 192 -17.05 9.51 -11.36
N LYS A 193 -16.02 9.56 -12.20
CA LYS A 193 -16.10 9.04 -13.58
C LYS A 193 -16.45 7.55 -13.66
N ASN A 194 -16.02 6.78 -12.66
CA ASN A 194 -16.20 5.32 -12.63
C ASN A 194 -17.36 4.85 -11.74
N ASN A 195 -18.21 5.76 -11.24
CA ASN A 195 -19.26 5.46 -10.24
C ASN A 195 -18.74 4.60 -9.07
N ALA A 196 -17.54 4.90 -8.59
CA ALA A 196 -16.86 4.07 -7.60
C ALA A 196 -17.62 4.00 -6.27
N PHE A 197 -18.26 5.09 -5.85
CA PHE A 197 -19.06 5.13 -4.62
C PHE A 197 -20.21 4.12 -4.67
N GLN A 198 -21.03 4.19 -5.72
CA GLN A 198 -22.13 3.24 -5.93
C GLN A 198 -21.61 1.79 -6.04
N LYS A 199 -20.50 1.58 -6.75
CA LYS A 199 -19.96 0.24 -7.01
C LYS A 199 -19.42 -0.47 -5.75
N TYR A 200 -18.76 0.28 -4.85
CA TYR A 200 -18.03 -0.29 -3.73
C TYR A 200 -18.64 0.01 -2.36
N ILE A 201 -19.39 1.11 -2.21
CA ILE A 201 -19.93 1.55 -0.91
C ILE A 201 -21.44 1.31 -0.80
N GLU A 202 -22.24 1.75 -1.80
CA GLU A 202 -23.70 1.61 -1.75
C GLU A 202 -24.16 0.17 -2.01
N ASN A 203 -23.52 -0.52 -2.96
CA ASN A 203 -23.83 -1.91 -3.28
C ASN A 203 -23.03 -2.88 -2.41
N LYS A 204 -23.65 -4.00 -2.00
CA LYS A 204 -22.95 -5.09 -1.33
C LYS A 204 -21.73 -5.51 -2.15
N ASN A 205 -20.57 -5.55 -1.49
CA ASN A 205 -19.28 -5.79 -2.12
C ASN A 205 -18.45 -6.76 -1.28
N ASN A 206 -17.74 -7.68 -1.93
CA ASN A 206 -16.91 -8.68 -1.24
C ASN A 206 -15.50 -8.16 -0.85
N LEU A 207 -15.14 -6.96 -1.31
CA LEU A 207 -13.85 -6.31 -1.08
C LEU A 207 -13.96 -5.18 -0.06
N VAL A 208 -15.14 -4.56 0.03
CA VAL A 208 -15.48 -3.49 0.97
C VAL A 208 -16.67 -3.97 1.78
N ILE A 209 -16.39 -4.46 2.99
CA ILE A 209 -17.35 -5.20 3.81
C ILE A 209 -17.86 -4.25 4.89
N ARG A 210 -19.17 -4.03 4.97
CA ARG A 210 -19.77 -3.26 6.06
C ARG A 210 -19.59 -4.03 7.37
N ILE A 211 -19.11 -3.35 8.40
CA ILE A 211 -18.87 -3.94 9.73
C ILE A 211 -19.64 -3.26 10.86
N GLY A 212 -20.18 -2.06 10.64
CA GLY A 212 -20.98 -1.37 11.65
C GLY A 212 -21.11 0.13 11.40
N VAL A 213 -21.47 0.87 12.46
CA VAL A 213 -21.65 2.32 12.42
C VAL A 213 -20.89 3.03 13.54
N LEU A 214 -20.44 4.25 13.27
CA LEU A 214 -19.76 5.10 14.25
C LEU A 214 -20.77 5.72 15.22
N ILE A 215 -20.54 5.54 16.52
CA ILE A 215 -21.28 6.23 17.58
C ILE A 215 -20.87 7.70 17.58
N SER A 216 -21.86 8.58 17.43
CA SER A 216 -21.75 10.03 17.51
C SER A 216 -21.44 10.53 18.91
#